data_AF-A0A381C9G6-F1
#
_entry.id   AF-A0A381C9G6-F1
#
_cell.length_a   1.000
_cell.length_b   1.000
_cell.length_c   1.000
_cell.angle_alpha   90.00
_cell.angle_beta   90.00
_cell.angle_gamma   90.00
#
_symmetry.space_group_name_H-M   'P 1'
#
loop_
_entity.id
_entity.type
_entity.pdbx_description
1 polymer ?
#
loop_
_entity_poly.entity_id
_entity_poly.type
_entity_poly.pdbx_seq_one_letter_code
_entity_poly.pdbx_strand_id
1 'polypeptide(L)' 'MAHLEDVIARVDAAVAENVIEHMNELLIELSDDAELTREDRYAQQQRLRNAIAQKGHHHKAEVEQRREDLTKGGTII' A
#
# COMPACT_ATOMS: atom_id res chain seq x y z
N MET A 1 -6.70 -3.72 23.96
CA MET A 1 -5.35 -4.14 23.50
C MET A 1 -5.45 -5.16 22.36
N ALA A 2 -6.31 -6.19 22.45
CA ALA A 2 -6.49 -7.17 21.35
C ALA A 2 -6.85 -6.54 19.99
N HIS A 3 -7.83 -5.63 19.95
CA HIS A 3 -8.28 -5.03 18.67
C HIS A 3 -7.19 -4.26 17.92
N LEU A 4 -6.32 -3.54 18.65
CA LEU A 4 -5.19 -2.84 18.04
C LEU A 4 -4.17 -3.82 17.46
N GLU A 5 -3.89 -4.93 18.17
CA GLU A 5 -2.98 -5.97 17.69
C GLU A 5 -3.54 -6.67 16.45
N ASP A 6 -4.85 -6.94 16.41
CA ASP A 6 -5.53 -7.51 15.25
C ASP A 6 -5.45 -6.57 14.04
N VAL A 7 -5.68 -5.27 14.25
CA VAL A 7 -5.51 -4.26 13.20
C VAL A 7 -4.08 -4.19 12.70
N ILE A 8 -3.09 -4.23 13.59
CA ILE A 8 -1.67 -4.23 13.19
C ILE A 8 -1.37 -5.46 12.33
N ALA A 9 -1.81 -6.65 12.74
CA ALA A 9 -1.59 -7.88 11.98
C ALA A 9 -2.25 -7.81 10.59
N ARG A 10 -3.45 -7.24 10.48
CA ARG A 10 -4.13 -7.02 9.19
C ARG A 10 -3.41 -6.01 8.30
N VAL A 11 -2.92 -4.90 8.87
CA VAL A 11 -2.13 -3.90 8.15
C VAL A 11 -0.84 -4.51 7.63
N ASP A 12 -0.12 -5.23 8.48
CA ASP A 12 1.13 -5.88 8.10
C ASP A 12 0.90 -6.95 7.01
N ALA A 13 -0.20 -7.71 7.09
CA ALA A 13 -0.60 -8.65 6.04
C ALA A 13 -0.91 -7.95 4.71
N ALA A 14 -1.71 -6.87 4.71
CA ALA A 14 -2.03 -6.12 3.51
C ALA A 14 -0.79 -5.48 2.86
N VAL A 15 0.14 -4.99 3.69
CA VAL A 15 1.44 -4.47 3.23
C VAL A 15 2.31 -5.60 2.64
N ALA A 16 2.32 -6.79 3.26
CA ALA A 16 3.07 -7.94 2.77
C ALA A 16 2.51 -8.52 1.46
N GLU A 17 1.18 -8.60 1.33
CA GLU A 17 0.49 -8.95 0.08
C GLU A 17 0.77 -7.92 -1.03
N ASN A 18 1.09 -6.69 -0.64
CA ASN A 18 1.50 -5.61 -1.52
C ASN A 18 0.41 -5.32 -2.57
N VAL A 19 -0.88 -5.42 -2.23
CA VAL A 19 -2.03 -5.11 -3.09
C VAL A 19 -2.61 -3.75 -2.72
N ILE A 20 -2.60 -2.78 -3.65
CA ILE A 20 -3.08 -1.40 -3.39
C ILE A 20 -4.57 -1.39 -3.05
N GLU A 21 -5.35 -2.22 -3.73
CA GLU A 21 -6.79 -2.35 -3.51
C GLU A 21 -7.08 -2.75 -2.06
N HIS A 22 -6.49 -3.85 -1.57
CA HIS A 22 -6.64 -4.29 -0.17
C HIS A 22 -6.17 -3.23 0.83
N MET A 23 -5.06 -2.53 0.56
CA MET A 23 -4.58 -1.45 1.42
C MET A 23 -5.54 -0.25 1.46
N ASN A 24 -6.20 0.07 0.34
CA ASN A 24 -7.19 1.16 0.27
C ASN A 24 -8.52 0.78 0.95
N GLU A 25 -8.98 -0.46 0.80
CA GLU A 25 -10.14 -0.98 1.52
C GLU A 25 -9.91 -0.90 3.04
N LEU A 26 -8.73 -1.35 3.50
CA LEU A 26 -8.37 -1.29 4.91
C LEU A 26 -8.23 0.15 5.44
N LEU A 27 -7.81 1.11 4.61
CA LEU A 27 -7.82 2.53 4.97
C LEU A 27 -9.23 3.06 5.25
N ILE A 28 -10.22 2.64 4.45
CA ILE A 28 -11.62 3.02 4.61
C ILE A 28 -12.18 2.38 5.88
N GLU A 29 -11.97 1.07 6.07
CA GLU A 29 -12.41 0.36 7.28
C GLU A 29 -11.85 1.00 8.56
N LEU A 30 -10.56 1.31 8.60
CA LEU A 30 -9.95 1.99 9.73
C LEU A 30 -10.53 3.39 9.97
N SER A 31 -11.01 4.07 8.93
CA SER A 31 -11.65 5.38 9.07
C SER A 31 -12.95 5.29 9.87
N ASP A 32 -13.69 4.19 9.75
CA ASP A 32 -14.97 3.98 10.42
C ASP A 32 -14.86 3.26 11.77
N ASP A 33 -13.68 2.74 12.11
CA ASP A 33 -13.44 1.93 13.30
C ASP A 33 -13.53 2.72 14.62
N ALA A 34 -14.69 2.81 15.26
CA ALA A 34 -14.85 3.58 16.50
C ALA A 34 -14.10 3.01 17.72
N GLU A 35 -13.56 1.79 17.64
CA GLU A 35 -12.90 1.11 18.76
C GLU A 35 -11.43 1.54 18.93
N LEU A 36 -10.76 1.98 17.85
CA LEU A 36 -9.42 2.56 17.95
C LEU A 36 -9.43 4.01 18.41
N THR A 37 -8.44 4.33 19.24
CA THR A 37 -8.10 5.72 19.52
C THR A 37 -7.74 6.45 18.22
N ARG A 38 -7.96 7.76 18.19
CA ARG A 38 -7.64 8.58 17.01
C ARG A 38 -6.16 8.48 16.63
N GLU A 39 -5.28 8.39 17.63
CA GLU A 39 -3.83 8.30 17.44
C GLU A 39 -3.42 6.96 16.82
N ASP A 40 -3.91 5.84 17.39
CA ASP A 40 -3.60 4.51 16.88
C ASP A 40 -4.11 4.32 15.45
N ARG A 41 -5.35 4.73 15.20
CA ARG A 41 -5.95 4.72 13.86
C ARG A 41 -5.10 5.52 12.87
N TYR A 42 -4.71 6.74 13.25
CA TYR A 42 -3.89 7.59 12.39
C TYR A 42 -2.53 6.96 12.10
N ALA A 43 -1.89 6.34 13.10
CA ALA A 43 -0.61 5.66 12.93
C ALA A 43 -0.72 4.50 11.93
N GLN A 44 -1.76 3.68 12.03
CA GLN A 44 -1.98 2.56 11.11
C GLN A 44 -2.36 3.03 9.70
N GLN A 45 -3.20 4.05 9.58
CA GLN A 45 -3.51 4.67 8.28
C GLN A 45 -2.27 5.26 7.63
N GLN A 46 -1.37 5.89 8.39
CA GLN A 46 -0.16 6.47 7.84
C GLN A 46 0.82 5.40 7.34
N ARG A 47 0.90 4.24 8.03
CA ARG A 47 1.66 3.08 7.55
C ARG A 47 1.16 2.60 6.19
N LEU A 48 -0.16 2.43 6.03
CA LEU A 48 -0.76 2.03 4.74
C LEU A 48 -0.49 3.06 3.63
N ARG A 49 -0.65 4.35 3.92
CA ARG A 49 -0.35 5.42 2.93
C ARG A 49 1.10 5.40 2.47
N ASN A 50 2.04 5.21 3.39
CA ASN A 50 3.46 5.12 3.05
C ASN A 50 3.75 3.89 2.18
N ALA A 51 3.17 2.72 2.52
CA ALA A 51 3.32 1.50 1.73
C ALA A 51 2.74 1.65 0.31
N ILE A 52 1.54 2.24 0.18
CA ILE A 52 0.92 2.54 -1.12
C ILE A 52 1.80 3.49 -1.94
N ALA A 53 2.30 4.57 -1.34
CA ALA A 53 3.17 5.53 -2.02
C ALA A 53 4.46 4.85 -2.52
N GLN A 54 5.12 4.07 -1.67
CA GLN A 54 6.33 3.35 -2.02
C GLN A 54 6.10 2.38 -3.18
N LYS A 55 4.97 1.65 -3.19
CA LYS A 55 4.58 0.78 -4.30
C LYS A 55 4.27 1.58 -5.57
N GLY A 56 3.55 2.71 -5.46
CA GLY A 56 3.24 3.58 -6.60
C GLY A 56 4.50 4.11 -7.29
N HIS A 57 5.55 4.41 -6.53
CA HIS A 57 6.87 4.79 -7.04
C HIS A 57 7.60 3.60 -7.69
N HIS A 58 7.60 2.42 -7.06
CA HIS A 58 8.18 1.21 -7.64
C HIS A 58 7.52 0.79 -8.94
N HIS A 59 6.19 0.78 -9.00
CA HIS A 59 5.45 0.40 -10.21
C HIS A 59 5.73 1.37 -11.37
N LYS A 60 5.80 2.69 -11.10
CA LYS A 60 6.20 3.67 -12.11
C LYS A 60 7.63 3.44 -12.59
N ALA A 61 8.56 3.13 -11.68
CA ALA A 61 9.95 2.86 -12.03
C ALA A 61 10.09 1.57 -12.88
N GLU A 62 9.39 0.49 -12.53
CA GLU A 62 9.39 -0.76 -13.29
C GLU A 62 8.75 -0.62 -14.68
N VAL A 63 7.66 0.15 -14.79
CA VAL A 63 7.01 0.46 -16.08
C VAL A 63 7.92 1.31 -16.95
N GLU A 64 8.58 2.33 -16.39
CA GLU A 64 9.53 3.16 -17.14
C GLU A 64 10.76 2.36 -17.56
N GLN A 65 11.31 1.52 -16.69
CA GLN A 65 12.45 0.66 -17.01
C GLN A 65 12.09 -0.38 -18.09
N ARG A 66 10.90 -0.99 -18.01
CA ARG A 66 10.38 -1.86 -19.08
C ARG A 66 10.20 -1.10 -20.39
N ARG A 67 9.74 0.16 -20.35
CA ARG A 67 9.59 1.01 -21.54
C ARG A 67 10.95 1.38 -22.15
N GLU A 68 11.94 1.69 -21.32
CA GLU A 68 13.31 1.93 -21.75
C GLU A 68 13.93 0.68 -22.39
N ASP A 69 13.71 -0.51 -21.81
CA ASP A 69 14.24 -1.77 -22.35
C ASP A 69 13.61 -2.11 -23.71
N LEU A 70 12.29 -1.89 -23.86
CA LEU A 70 11.58 -2.07 -25.14
C LEU A 70 12.00 -1.05 -26.21
N THR A 71 12.45 0.15 -25.82
CA THR A 71 12.89 1.19 -26.77
C THR A 71 14.38 1.10 -27.12
N LYS A 72 15.21 0.48 -26.27
CA LYS A 72 16.64 0.21 -26.55
C LYS A 72 16.85 -1.00 -27.49
N GLY A 73 15.87 -1.91 -27.61
CA GLY A 73 15.96 -3.15 -28.40
C GLY A 73 15.81 -3.07 -29.93
N GLY A 74 15.41 -1.92 -30.48
CA GLY A 74 15.43 -1.68 -31.94
C GLY A 74 14.17 -2.10 -32.71
N THR A 75 13.68 -1.14 -33.52
CA THR A 75 12.81 -1.25 -34.70
C THR A 75 11.48 -1.99 -34.55
N ILE A 76 10.41 -1.21 -34.37
CA ILE A 76 9.07 -1.60 -34.84
C ILE A 76 9.05 -1.31 -36.36
N ILE A 77 8.94 -2.36 -37.19
CA ILE A 77 8.47 -2.25 -38.58
C ILE A 77 6.95 -2.43 -38.55
#